data_AF-A0A8T4LRZ0-F1
#
_entry.id   AF-A0A8T4LRZ0-F1
#
_cell.length_a   1.000
_cell.length_b   1.000
_cell.length_c   1.000
_cell.angle_alpha   90.00
_cell.angle_beta   90.00
_cell.angle_gamma   90.00
#
_symmetry.space_group_name_H-M   'P 1'
#
loop_
_entity.id
_entity.type
_entity.pdbx_description
1 polymer ?
#
loop_
_entity_poly.entity_id
_entity_poly.type
_entity_poly.pdbx_seq_one_letter_code
_entity_poly.pdbx_strand_id
1 'polypeptide(L)'
;MVEEGGALEKKEQELFVRSEISLVIRDYDEIFSDFDPRPYSHRSLSFDFMDEMRRAVREADTEGFELRILLPVSKRNSEKEAVIKSRLRDHIKKHSSMLEKEAWQRMKRGIFIALIGFLMMGFALYLRSSEKLGLFYDILYIFFEPGGWFTMWTGLDLIFAFASEKNRDLEFYKKMTKADIHFSHY
;
A
#
# COMPACT_ATOMS: atom_id res chain seq x y z
N MET A 1 3.87 39.57 -26.88
CA MET A 1 4.45 38.42 -27.60
C MET A 1 5.66 37.79 -26.87
N VAL A 2 5.82 38.02 -25.56
CA VAL A 2 6.94 37.49 -24.74
C VAL A 2 6.45 36.56 -23.61
N GLU A 3 5.14 36.52 -23.32
CA GLU A 3 4.58 35.69 -22.25
C GLU A 3 4.33 34.21 -22.64
N GLU A 4 4.17 33.88 -23.92
CA GLU A 4 3.89 32.50 -24.35
C GLU A 4 5.13 31.60 -24.32
N GLY A 5 6.34 32.15 -24.50
CA GLY A 5 7.59 31.38 -24.44
C GLY A 5 7.94 30.88 -23.03
N GLY A 6 7.72 31.72 -22.01
CA GLY A 6 8.00 31.35 -20.62
C GLY A 6 7.02 30.34 -20.01
N ALA A 7 5.80 30.23 -20.56
CA ALA A 7 4.82 29.22 -20.16
C ALA A 7 5.12 27.84 -20.77
N LEU A 8 5.72 27.81 -21.97
CA LEU A 8 6.15 26.57 -22.63
C LEU A 8 7.38 25.98 -21.95
N GLU A 9 8.40 26.80 -21.65
CA GLU A 9 9.62 26.37 -20.96
C GLU A 9 9.35 25.88 -19.53
N LYS A 10 8.41 26.51 -18.80
CA LYS A 10 7.97 26.01 -17.48
C LYS A 10 7.24 24.68 -17.58
N LYS A 11 6.44 24.46 -18.63
CA LYS A 11 5.77 23.16 -18.87
C LYS A 11 6.76 22.07 -19.24
N GLU A 12 7.76 22.37 -20.07
CA GLU A 12 8.82 21.42 -20.44
C GLU A 12 9.71 21.09 -19.24
N GLN A 13 10.01 22.06 -18.37
CA GLN A 13 10.76 21.83 -17.12
C GLN A 13 9.93 21.10 -16.05
N GLU A 14 8.60 21.33 -15.95
CA GLU A 14 7.70 20.51 -15.14
C GLU A 14 7.53 19.08 -15.70
N LEU A 15 7.62 18.90 -17.03
CA LEU A 15 7.67 17.59 -17.68
C LEU A 15 8.98 16.84 -17.40
N PHE A 16 10.10 17.56 -17.24
CA PHE A 16 11.45 16.97 -17.15
C PHE A 16 11.82 16.37 -15.77
N VAL A 17 10.94 16.44 -14.77
CA VAL A 17 11.17 15.78 -13.46
C VAL A 17 10.03 14.83 -13.09
N ARG A 18 9.41 14.18 -14.09
CA ARG A 18 8.71 12.92 -13.84
C ARG A 18 9.68 11.80 -14.18
N SER A 19 10.06 10.99 -13.18
CA SER A 19 10.78 9.75 -13.47
C SER A 19 9.92 8.93 -14.44
N GLU A 20 10.53 8.44 -15.51
CA GLU A 20 9.85 7.61 -16.49
C GLU A 20 10.21 6.14 -16.21
N ILE A 21 9.18 5.31 -16.04
CA ILE A 21 9.33 3.87 -15.92
C ILE A 21 8.78 3.23 -17.18
N SER A 22 9.63 2.55 -17.94
CA SER A 22 9.24 1.90 -19.18
C SER A 22 9.28 0.39 -19.05
N LEU A 23 8.18 -0.28 -19.38
CA LEU A 23 8.05 -1.73 -19.43
C LEU A 23 7.79 -2.15 -20.87
N VAL A 24 8.66 -2.99 -21.42
CA VAL A 24 8.52 -3.52 -22.78
C VAL A 24 7.73 -4.82 -22.73
N ILE A 25 6.68 -4.92 -23.53
CA ILE A 25 5.88 -6.15 -23.69
C ILE A 25 5.75 -6.51 -25.16
N ARG A 26 5.66 -7.81 -25.45
CA ARG A 26 5.51 -8.31 -26.84
C ARG A 26 4.06 -8.29 -27.31
N ASP A 27 3.11 -8.46 -26.40
CA ASP A 27 1.68 -8.45 -26.65
C ASP A 27 0.90 -8.02 -25.41
N TYR A 28 -0.36 -7.61 -25.57
CA TYR A 28 -1.23 -7.28 -24.44
C TYR A 28 -1.50 -8.48 -23.54
N ASP A 29 -1.45 -9.70 -24.07
CA ASP A 29 -1.63 -10.91 -23.28
C ASP A 29 -0.62 -11.02 -22.13
N GLU A 30 0.60 -10.46 -22.26
CA GLU A 30 1.63 -10.48 -21.19
C GLU A 30 1.23 -9.70 -19.93
N ILE A 31 0.29 -8.75 -20.04
CA ILE A 31 -0.26 -8.01 -18.90
C ILE A 31 -1.16 -8.92 -18.04
N PHE A 32 -1.68 -10.00 -18.61
CA PHE A 32 -2.72 -10.82 -18.02
C PHE A 32 -2.29 -12.27 -17.83
N SER A 33 -3.01 -12.99 -16.97
CA SER A 33 -2.75 -14.40 -16.72
C SER A 33 -3.19 -15.28 -17.89
N ASP A 34 -2.29 -16.13 -18.37
CA ASP A 34 -2.59 -17.15 -19.40
C ASP A 34 -3.60 -18.21 -18.95
N PHE A 35 -3.77 -18.37 -17.63
CA PHE A 35 -4.75 -19.29 -17.04
C PHE A 35 -6.18 -18.75 -17.06
N ASP A 36 -6.38 -17.50 -17.43
CA ASP A 36 -7.67 -16.83 -17.39
C ASP A 36 -8.19 -16.52 -18.81
N PRO A 37 -9.15 -17.30 -19.33
CA PRO A 37 -9.62 -17.15 -20.71
C PRO A 37 -10.55 -15.95 -20.93
N ARG A 38 -10.90 -15.19 -19.88
CA ARG A 38 -11.84 -14.06 -19.96
C ARG A 38 -11.30 -12.93 -20.87
N PRO A 39 -12.16 -12.03 -21.37
CA PRO A 39 -11.70 -10.84 -22.08
C PRO A 39 -10.90 -9.90 -21.17
N TYR A 40 -10.07 -9.01 -21.74
CA TYR A 40 -9.21 -8.08 -20.99
C TYR A 40 -9.96 -7.24 -19.94
N SER A 41 -11.24 -6.95 -20.16
CA SER A 41 -12.11 -6.24 -19.21
C SER A 41 -12.36 -7.01 -17.89
N HIS A 42 -12.09 -8.31 -17.84
CA HIS A 42 -12.34 -9.16 -16.67
C HIS A 42 -11.18 -10.10 -16.33
N ARG A 43 -10.22 -10.26 -17.24
CA ARG A 43 -9.05 -11.12 -17.07
C ARG A 43 -8.21 -10.66 -15.88
N SER A 44 -7.66 -11.62 -15.16
CA SER A 44 -6.73 -11.42 -14.05
C SER A 44 -5.39 -10.93 -14.58
N LEU A 45 -4.74 -10.01 -13.86
CA LEU A 45 -3.40 -9.55 -14.21
C LEU A 45 -2.38 -10.69 -14.01
N SER A 46 -1.34 -10.71 -14.84
CA SER A 46 -0.24 -11.67 -14.72
C SER A 46 0.54 -11.41 -13.43
N PHE A 47 0.95 -12.49 -12.76
CA PHE A 47 1.84 -12.39 -11.61
C PHE A 47 3.19 -11.81 -12.03
N ASP A 48 3.75 -12.28 -13.15
CA ASP A 48 5.06 -11.86 -13.65
C ASP A 48 5.06 -10.37 -14.03
N PHE A 49 4.00 -9.90 -14.70
CA PHE A 49 3.84 -8.49 -15.02
C PHE A 49 3.77 -7.62 -13.76
N MET A 50 3.01 -8.05 -12.76
CA MET A 50 2.88 -7.32 -11.50
C MET A 50 4.17 -7.32 -10.67
N ASP A 51 4.97 -8.38 -10.73
CA ASP A 51 6.29 -8.42 -10.08
C ASP A 51 7.27 -7.47 -10.77
N GLU A 52 7.32 -7.47 -12.10
CA GLU A 52 8.20 -6.57 -12.85
C GLU A 52 7.83 -5.10 -12.63
N MET A 53 6.54 -4.78 -12.63
CA MET A 53 6.06 -3.45 -12.21
C MET A 53 6.54 -3.08 -10.81
N ARG A 54 6.45 -3.98 -9.83
CA ARG A 54 6.91 -3.72 -8.46
C ARG A 54 8.41 -3.48 -8.39
N ARG A 55 9.20 -4.25 -9.16
CA ARG A 55 10.65 -4.07 -9.24
C ARG A 55 11.00 -2.70 -9.82
N ALA A 56 10.38 -2.34 -10.95
CA ALA A 56 10.64 -1.08 -11.62
C ALA A 56 10.22 0.14 -10.77
N VAL A 57 9.06 0.09 -10.11
CA VAL A 57 8.57 1.16 -9.23
C VAL A 57 9.42 1.32 -7.97
N ARG A 58 10.01 0.24 -7.47
CA ARG A 58 10.90 0.30 -6.30
C ARG A 58 12.18 1.08 -6.60
N GLU A 59 12.67 1.03 -7.83
CA GLU A 59 13.86 1.75 -8.28
C GLU A 59 13.57 3.22 -8.59
N ALA A 60 12.30 3.60 -8.73
CA ALA A 60 11.89 4.99 -8.88
C ALA A 60 11.85 5.71 -7.52
N ASP A 61 12.73 6.70 -7.36
CA ASP A 61 12.84 7.51 -6.15
C ASP A 61 11.77 8.63 -6.05
N THR A 62 10.93 8.82 -7.06
CA THR A 62 9.98 9.95 -7.10
C THR A 62 8.52 9.53 -6.90
N GLU A 63 7.75 10.41 -6.26
CA GLU A 63 6.29 10.32 -6.27
C GLU A 63 5.74 10.95 -7.57
N GLY A 64 4.79 10.29 -8.23
CA GLY A 64 4.14 10.83 -9.44
C GLY A 64 4.97 10.64 -10.71
N PHE A 65 5.28 9.39 -11.03
CA PHE A 65 5.98 8.98 -12.25
C PHE A 65 5.03 8.62 -13.39
N GLU A 66 5.58 8.52 -14.60
CA GLU A 66 4.87 7.97 -15.76
C GLU A 66 5.28 6.52 -15.99
N LEU A 67 4.30 5.62 -15.98
CA LEU A 67 4.48 4.23 -16.38
C LEU A 67 4.15 4.10 -17.86
N ARG A 68 5.17 3.87 -18.69
CA ARG A 68 5.00 3.59 -20.11
C ARG A 68 5.06 2.10 -20.36
N ILE A 69 4.01 1.58 -21.00
CA ILE A 69 3.97 0.22 -21.51
C ILE A 69 4.29 0.30 -23.00
N LEU A 70 5.45 -0.24 -23.39
CA LEU A 70 6.01 -0.17 -24.74
C LEU A 70 5.64 -1.44 -25.52
N LEU A 71 5.03 -1.26 -26.70
CA LEU A 71 4.68 -2.34 -27.63
C LEU A 71 5.17 -2.03 -29.06
N PRO A 72 5.35 -3.04 -29.92
CA PRO A 72 5.57 -2.81 -31.34
C PRO A 72 4.45 -1.96 -31.95
N VAL A 73 4.79 -0.99 -32.81
CA VAL A 73 3.82 -0.11 -33.49
C VAL A 73 2.68 -0.90 -34.16
N SER A 74 3.02 -2.02 -34.80
CA SER A 74 2.07 -2.88 -35.52
C SER A 74 1.02 -3.56 -34.63
N LYS A 75 1.26 -3.64 -33.32
CA LYS A 75 0.35 -4.27 -32.35
C LYS A 75 -0.48 -3.27 -31.56
N ARG A 76 -0.25 -1.96 -31.75
CA ARG A 76 -0.97 -0.92 -31.04
C ARG A 76 -2.45 -0.90 -31.41
N ASN A 77 -3.29 -0.74 -30.40
CA ASN A 77 -4.73 -0.71 -30.57
C ASN A 77 -5.36 0.14 -29.45
N SER A 78 -5.79 1.34 -29.81
CA SER A 78 -6.26 2.34 -28.83
C SER A 78 -7.50 1.89 -28.05
N GLU A 79 -8.38 1.08 -28.64
CA GLU A 79 -9.56 0.55 -27.93
C GLU A 79 -9.15 -0.45 -26.84
N LYS A 80 -8.26 -1.39 -27.17
CA LYS A 80 -7.69 -2.35 -26.19
C LYS A 80 -6.90 -1.62 -25.10
N GLU A 81 -6.06 -0.67 -25.49
CA GLU A 81 -5.25 0.15 -24.57
C GLU A 81 -6.14 0.90 -23.57
N ALA A 82 -7.26 1.49 -24.00
CA ALA A 82 -8.19 2.18 -23.12
C ALA A 82 -8.82 1.22 -22.08
N VAL A 83 -9.25 0.03 -22.52
CA VAL A 83 -9.79 -1.01 -21.64
C VAL A 83 -8.74 -1.45 -20.63
N ILE A 84 -7.52 -1.78 -21.09
CA ILE A 84 -6.44 -2.26 -20.22
C ILE A 84 -6.01 -1.18 -19.22
N LYS A 85 -5.88 0.08 -19.66
CA LYS A 85 -5.56 1.22 -18.79
C LYS A 85 -6.60 1.37 -17.67
N SER A 86 -7.88 1.27 -18.02
CA SER A 86 -8.97 1.32 -17.03
C SER A 86 -8.84 0.18 -16.01
N ARG A 87 -8.59 -1.05 -16.50
CA ARG A 87 -8.45 -2.25 -15.68
C ARG A 87 -7.28 -2.20 -14.71
N LEU A 88 -6.12 -1.71 -15.15
CA LEU A 88 -4.97 -1.51 -14.29
C LEU A 88 -5.28 -0.49 -13.20
N ARG A 89 -5.87 0.66 -13.56
CA ARG A 89 -6.24 1.71 -12.60
C ARG A 89 -7.24 1.19 -11.55
N ASP A 90 -8.25 0.43 -11.97
CA ASP A 90 -9.22 -0.15 -11.05
C ASP A 90 -8.58 -1.16 -10.10
N HIS A 91 -7.71 -2.04 -10.62
CA HIS A 91 -6.99 -3.00 -9.80
C HIS A 91 -6.10 -2.31 -8.75
N ILE A 92 -5.35 -1.30 -9.15
CA ILE A 92 -4.45 -0.52 -8.28
C ILE A 92 -5.25 0.19 -7.19
N LYS A 93 -6.31 0.93 -7.55
CA LYS A 93 -7.17 1.64 -6.60
C LYS A 93 -7.82 0.69 -5.60
N LYS A 94 -8.35 -0.44 -6.08
CA LYS A 94 -8.99 -1.44 -5.22
C LYS A 94 -8.00 -1.99 -4.20
N HIS A 95 -6.81 -2.43 -4.62
CA HIS A 95 -5.80 -2.99 -3.73
C HIS A 95 -5.24 -1.94 -2.76
N SER A 96 -4.99 -0.71 -3.21
CA SER A 96 -4.58 0.38 -2.32
C SER A 96 -5.60 0.58 -1.20
N SER A 97 -6.90 0.68 -1.55
CA SER A 97 -7.95 0.88 -0.56
C SER A 97 -8.13 -0.31 0.40
N MET A 98 -7.87 -1.53 -0.06
CA MET A 98 -7.95 -2.75 0.75
C MET A 98 -6.81 -2.79 1.77
N LEU A 99 -5.58 -2.58 1.31
CA LEU A 99 -4.39 -2.58 2.15
C LEU A 99 -4.44 -1.43 3.18
N GLU A 100 -4.92 -0.24 2.81
CA GLU A 100 -5.12 0.88 3.75
C GLU A 100 -6.14 0.53 4.84
N LYS A 101 -7.24 -0.15 4.49
CA LYS A 101 -8.24 -0.59 5.47
C LYS A 101 -7.69 -1.66 6.40
N GLU A 102 -6.98 -2.64 5.87
CA GLU A 102 -6.35 -3.70 6.67
C GLU A 102 -5.32 -3.12 7.65
N ALA A 103 -4.46 -2.22 7.15
CA ALA A 103 -3.52 -1.43 7.95
C ALA A 103 -4.22 -0.70 9.11
N TRP A 104 -5.28 0.05 8.80
CA TRP A 104 -6.04 0.80 9.79
C TRP A 104 -6.71 -0.11 10.83
N GLN A 105 -7.24 -1.26 10.42
CA GLN A 105 -7.83 -2.25 11.32
C GLN A 105 -6.80 -2.86 12.27
N ARG A 106 -5.60 -3.20 11.76
CA ARG A 106 -4.49 -3.69 12.59
C ARG A 106 -4.08 -2.66 13.63
N MET A 107 -3.92 -1.39 13.23
CA MET A 107 -3.57 -0.31 14.14
C MET A 107 -4.63 -0.11 15.24
N LYS A 108 -5.92 -0.08 14.86
CA LYS A 108 -7.03 0.02 15.84
C LYS A 108 -7.05 -1.14 16.83
N ARG A 109 -6.79 -2.36 16.36
CA ARG A 109 -6.68 -3.54 17.21
C ARG A 109 -5.51 -3.40 18.20
N GLY A 110 -4.37 -2.89 17.74
CA GLY A 110 -3.20 -2.64 18.59
C GLY A 110 -3.50 -1.63 19.69
N ILE A 111 -4.13 -0.50 19.32
CA ILE A 111 -4.57 0.53 20.28
C ILE A 111 -5.55 -0.06 21.30
N PHE A 112 -6.53 -0.84 20.85
CA PHE A 112 -7.50 -1.47 21.75
C PHE A 112 -6.84 -2.43 22.74
N ILE A 113 -5.94 -3.29 22.28
CA ILE A 113 -5.18 -4.21 23.14
C ILE A 113 -4.30 -3.43 24.13
N ALA A 114 -3.60 -2.40 23.67
CA ALA A 114 -2.75 -1.56 24.51
C ALA A 114 -3.54 -0.85 25.61
N LEU A 115 -4.73 -0.34 25.28
CA LEU A 115 -5.65 0.27 26.24
C LEU A 115 -6.13 -0.73 27.29
N ILE A 116 -6.47 -1.97 26.89
CA ILE A 116 -6.83 -3.03 27.85
C ILE A 116 -5.67 -3.32 28.80
N GLY A 117 -4.45 -3.49 28.28
CA GLY A 117 -3.26 -3.71 29.11
C GLY A 117 -3.02 -2.57 30.09
N PHE A 118 -3.14 -1.32 29.63
CA PHE A 118 -3.02 -0.15 30.48
C PHE A 118 -4.08 -0.11 31.59
N LEU A 119 -5.35 -0.42 31.27
CA LEU A 119 -6.43 -0.49 32.26
C LEU A 119 -6.21 -1.63 33.27
N MET A 120 -5.70 -2.79 32.84
CA MET A 120 -5.33 -3.89 33.74
C MET A 120 -4.23 -3.47 34.72
N MET A 121 -3.21 -2.75 34.25
CA MET A 121 -2.16 -2.22 35.12
C MET A 121 -2.69 -1.16 36.10
N GLY A 122 -3.57 -0.26 35.64
CA GLY A 122 -4.25 0.70 36.51
C GLY A 122 -5.09 0.02 37.59
N PHE A 123 -5.78 -1.06 37.24
CA PHE A 123 -6.54 -1.88 38.18
C PHE A 123 -5.62 -2.59 39.19
N ALA A 124 -4.49 -3.17 38.73
CA ALA A 124 -3.50 -3.78 39.62
C ALA A 124 -2.92 -2.77 40.63
N LEU A 125 -2.66 -1.53 40.20
CA LEU A 125 -2.20 -0.46 41.09
C LEU A 125 -3.27 -0.06 42.12
N TYR A 126 -4.54 0.00 41.72
CA TYR A 126 -5.67 0.26 42.62
C TYR A 126 -5.81 -0.84 43.68
N LEU A 127 -5.70 -2.12 43.27
CA LEU A 127 -5.72 -3.26 44.19
C LEU A 127 -4.59 -3.16 45.21
N ARG A 128 -3.37 -2.81 44.78
CA ARG A 128 -2.20 -2.65 45.65
C ARG A 128 -2.35 -1.51 46.66
N SER A 129 -3.00 -0.41 46.29
CA SER A 129 -3.20 0.76 47.17
C SER A 129 -4.22 0.50 48.29
N SER A 130 -5.04 -0.54 48.13
CA SER A 130 -6.10 -0.88 49.06
C SER A 130 -5.57 -1.84 50.13
N GLU A 131 -4.97 -1.30 51.19
CA GLU A 131 -4.30 -2.05 52.30
C GLU A 131 -5.17 -3.10 53.05
N LYS A 132 -6.47 -3.22 52.73
CA LYS A 132 -7.44 -4.07 53.44
C LYS A 132 -8.08 -5.17 52.59
N LEU A 133 -7.40 -5.62 51.55
CA LEU A 133 -7.94 -6.61 50.65
C LEU A 133 -7.39 -8.01 50.96
N GLY A 134 -8.28 -8.98 51.17
CA GLY A 134 -7.91 -10.36 51.51
C GLY A 134 -7.27 -11.15 50.36
N LEU A 135 -6.87 -12.39 50.62
CA LEU A 135 -6.11 -13.30 49.73
C LEU A 135 -6.57 -13.33 48.25
N PHE A 136 -7.86 -13.15 47.99
CA PHE A 136 -8.40 -13.12 46.62
C PHE A 136 -7.83 -11.97 45.78
N TYR A 137 -7.61 -10.81 46.38
CA TYR A 137 -7.09 -9.64 45.70
C TYR A 137 -5.58 -9.71 45.46
N ASP A 138 -4.85 -10.37 46.36
CA ASP A 138 -3.43 -10.68 46.16
C ASP A 138 -3.23 -11.59 44.96
N ILE A 139 -4.08 -12.62 44.82
CA ILE A 139 -4.08 -13.50 43.64
C ILE A 139 -4.38 -12.70 42.37
N LEU A 140 -5.41 -11.84 42.37
CA LEU A 140 -5.71 -11.00 41.22
C LEU A 140 -4.53 -10.08 40.87
N TYR A 141 -3.89 -9.46 41.85
CA TYR A 141 -2.70 -8.62 41.60
C TYR A 141 -1.57 -9.41 40.93
N ILE A 142 -1.25 -10.61 41.44
CA ILE A 142 -0.20 -11.49 40.89
C ILE A 142 -0.46 -11.86 39.43
N PHE A 143 -1.71 -11.93 38.97
CA PHE A 143 -2.04 -12.21 37.57
C PHE A 143 -2.16 -10.94 36.71
N PHE A 144 -2.81 -9.89 37.23
CA PHE A 144 -3.09 -8.67 36.47
C PHE A 144 -1.85 -7.81 36.25
N GLU A 145 -0.89 -7.82 37.18
CA GLU A 145 0.37 -7.10 37.01
C GLU A 145 1.16 -7.66 35.81
N PRO A 146 1.48 -8.97 35.75
CA PRO A 146 2.19 -9.52 34.60
C PRO A 146 1.36 -9.55 33.31
N GLY A 147 0.06 -9.86 33.42
CA GLY A 147 -0.85 -9.87 32.28
C GLY A 147 -1.05 -8.49 31.67
N GLY A 148 -1.09 -7.44 32.51
CA GLY A 148 -1.27 -6.06 32.08
C GLY A 148 -0.10 -5.54 31.27
N TRP A 149 1.14 -5.69 31.76
CA TRP A 149 2.31 -5.25 31.00
C TRP A 149 2.49 -6.07 29.72
N PHE A 150 2.29 -7.39 29.76
CA PHE A 150 2.41 -8.24 28.58
C PHE A 150 1.39 -7.85 27.49
N THR A 151 0.14 -7.64 27.90
CA THR A 151 -0.93 -7.20 26.98
C THR A 151 -0.63 -5.81 26.42
N MET A 152 -0.16 -4.88 27.25
CA MET A 152 0.21 -3.55 26.82
C MET A 152 1.32 -3.59 25.76
N TRP A 153 2.39 -4.33 26.02
CA TRP A 153 3.50 -4.49 25.06
C TRP A 153 3.06 -5.18 23.77
N THR A 154 2.19 -6.18 23.85
CA THR A 154 1.62 -6.83 22.65
C THR A 154 0.82 -5.84 21.81
N GLY A 155 0.04 -4.97 22.43
CA GLY A 155 -0.71 -3.92 21.74
C GLY A 155 0.21 -2.89 21.09
N LEU A 156 1.25 -2.46 21.80
CA LEU A 156 2.28 -1.54 21.28
C LEU A 156 3.08 -2.16 20.14
N ASP A 157 3.46 -3.43 20.25
CA ASP A 157 4.16 -4.17 19.19
C ASP A 157 3.33 -4.18 17.91
N LEU A 158 2.02 -4.42 18.00
CA LEU A 158 1.15 -4.37 16.83
C LEU A 158 1.07 -2.97 16.18
N ILE A 159 1.18 -1.90 16.97
CA ILE A 159 1.23 -0.52 16.50
C ILE A 159 2.59 -0.21 15.85
N PHE A 160 3.69 -0.61 16.48
CA PHE A 160 5.04 -0.38 15.97
C PHE A 160 5.35 -1.25 14.75
N ALA A 161 4.87 -2.49 14.72
CA ALA A 161 4.93 -3.35 13.55
C ALA A 161 4.21 -2.69 12.37
N PHE A 162 3.07 -2.04 12.58
CA PHE A 162 2.43 -1.25 11.52
C PHE A 162 3.27 -0.02 11.10
N ALA A 163 3.84 0.71 12.06
CA ALA A 163 4.64 1.91 11.78
C ALA A 163 5.98 1.59 11.09
N SER A 164 6.55 0.41 11.34
CA SER A 164 7.85 -0.05 10.84
C SER A 164 7.76 -1.06 9.70
N GLU A 165 6.63 -1.75 9.51
CA GLU A 165 6.31 -2.43 8.27
C GLU A 165 6.23 -1.35 7.20
N LYS A 166 7.37 -1.13 6.56
CA LYS A 166 7.46 -0.61 5.21
C LYS A 166 6.72 -1.60 4.34
N ASN A 167 5.39 -1.53 4.37
CA ASN A 167 4.51 -2.50 3.76
C ASN A 167 4.65 -2.26 2.25
N ARG A 168 5.62 -2.98 1.65
CA ARG A 168 6.14 -2.69 0.30
C ARG A 168 5.02 -2.68 -0.72
N ASP A 169 4.00 -3.51 -0.49
CA ASP A 169 2.79 -3.55 -1.30
C ASP A 169 1.93 -2.30 -1.12
N LEU A 170 1.70 -1.84 0.11
CA LEU A 170 0.97 -0.59 0.36
C LEU A 170 1.71 0.61 -0.26
N GLU A 171 3.02 0.68 -0.10
CA GLU A 171 3.85 1.73 -0.71
C GLU A 171 3.75 1.69 -2.24
N PHE A 172 3.89 0.50 -2.84
CA PHE A 172 3.76 0.30 -4.28
C PHE A 172 2.39 0.74 -4.81
N TYR A 173 1.30 0.24 -4.23
CA TYR A 173 -0.06 0.58 -4.69
C TYR A 173 -0.37 2.07 -4.48
N LYS A 174 0.11 2.68 -3.39
CA LYS A 174 -0.03 4.11 -3.15
C LYS A 174 0.73 4.96 -4.17
N LYS A 175 1.97 4.58 -4.50
CA LYS A 175 2.77 5.20 -5.57
C LYS A 175 2.09 5.05 -6.93
N MET A 176 1.66 3.84 -7.27
CA MET A 176 0.96 3.53 -8.52
C MET A 176 -0.39 4.26 -8.68
N THR A 177 -1.08 4.58 -7.58
CA THR A 177 -2.34 5.35 -7.63
C THR A 177 -2.11 6.79 -8.12
N LYS A 178 -0.92 7.34 -7.87
CA LYS A 178 -0.49 8.67 -8.35
C LYS A 178 0.15 8.64 -9.73
N ALA A 179 0.54 7.45 -10.22
CA ALA A 179 1.21 7.30 -11.51
C ALA A 179 0.23 7.47 -12.68
N ASP A 180 0.70 8.05 -13.78
CA ASP A 180 -0.04 8.00 -15.03
C ASP A 180 0.46 6.86 -15.91
N ILE A 181 -0.47 6.09 -16.46
CA ILE A 181 -0.19 4.90 -17.25
C ILE A 181 -0.41 5.23 -18.71
N HIS A 182 0.62 5.09 -19.54
CA HIS A 182 0.56 5.38 -20.96
C HIS A 182 1.03 4.20 -21.79
N PHE A 183 0.43 4.04 -22.97
CA PHE A 183 0.91 3.10 -23.97
C PHE A 183 1.74 3.87 -25.00
N SER A 184 2.96 3.40 -25.24
CA SER A 184 3.86 3.95 -26.24
C SER A 184 4.44 2.83 -27.11
N HIS A 185 5.32 3.18 -28.02
CA HIS A 185 5.91 2.26 -28.98
C HIS A 185 7.44 2.31 -28.97
N TYR A 186 8.03 1.25 -29.51
CA TYR A 186 9.43 1.15 -29.89
C TYR A 186 9.55 0.63 -31.32
#